data_AF-J9EHI1-F1
#
_entry.id   AF-J9EHI1-F1
#
_cell.length_a   1.000
_cell.length_b   1.000
_cell.length_c   1.000
_cell.angle_alpha   90.00
_cell.angle_beta   90.00
_cell.angle_gamma   90.00
#
_symmetry.space_group_name_H-M   'P 1'
#
loop_
_entity.id
_entity.type
_entity.pdbx_description
1 polymer ?
#
loop_
_entity_poly.entity_id
_entity_poly.type
_entity_poly.pdbx_seq_one_letter_code
_entity_poly.pdbx_strand_id
1 'polypeptide(L)'
;MSSYSNLFEIGEDTSGATAQFRDKFAANYNLRAIDAGFDSVIAAVNGSRIDSWALIRGIADYQHGQSRASRVWQGYSGIRAAALTKTLILRLPLSNANN
;
A
#
# COMPACT_ATOMS: atom_id res chain seq x y z
N MET A 1 44.58 -3.30 -29.96
CA MET A 1 43.14 -3.34 -30.28
C MET A 1 42.44 -4.22 -29.24
N SER A 2 42.56 -4.00 -27.93
CA SER A 2 41.91 -3.01 -27.05
C SER A 2 40.53 -2.46 -27.47
N SER A 3 39.54 -2.87 -26.68
CA SER A 3 38.50 -2.02 -26.08
C SER A 3 37.22 -1.71 -26.85
N TYR A 4 36.38 -2.71 -27.21
CA TYR A 4 34.94 -2.46 -27.51
C TYR A 4 34.01 -3.67 -27.23
N SER A 5 34.26 -4.47 -26.18
CA SER A 5 33.44 -5.67 -25.92
C SER A 5 32.71 -5.67 -24.57
N ASN A 6 32.87 -4.64 -23.73
CA ASN A 6 32.29 -4.56 -22.38
C ASN A 6 31.35 -3.36 -22.19
N LEU A 7 30.53 -3.02 -23.20
CA LEU A 7 29.60 -1.88 -23.13
C LEU A 7 28.11 -2.27 -23.10
N PHE A 8 27.78 -3.56 -22.98
CA PHE A 8 26.38 -4.03 -23.00
C PHE A 8 25.94 -4.79 -21.73
N GLU A 9 26.72 -4.78 -20.65
CA GLU A 9 26.33 -5.39 -19.36
C GLU A 9 26.47 -4.42 -18.18
N ILE A 10 26.03 -3.17 -18.37
CA ILE A 10 25.67 -2.30 -17.24
C ILE A 10 24.15 -2.10 -17.29
N GLY A 11 23.42 -3.22 -17.19
CA GLY A 11 22.08 -3.19 -16.62
C GLY A 11 22.28 -3.06 -15.12
N GLU A 12 22.39 -1.83 -14.63
CA GLU A 12 22.40 -1.54 -13.20
C GLU A 12 21.25 -2.32 -12.54
N ASP A 13 21.55 -3.11 -11.50
CA ASP A 13 20.55 -3.85 -10.73
C ASP A 13 19.72 -2.89 -9.89
N THR A 14 18.94 -2.05 -10.58
CA THR A 14 18.06 -1.03 -10.02
C THR A 14 16.98 -1.69 -9.16
N SER A 15 16.69 -2.96 -9.40
CA SER A 15 15.70 -3.76 -8.67
C SER A 15 16.12 -4.01 -7.22
N GLY A 16 17.40 -4.34 -6.99
CA GLY A 16 17.99 -4.48 -5.67
C GLY A 16 18.10 -3.16 -4.92
N ALA A 17 18.54 -2.10 -5.59
CA ALA A 17 18.67 -0.77 -5.00
C ALA A 17 17.31 -0.20 -4.55
N THR A 18 16.26 -0.37 -5.37
CA THR A 18 14.90 0.11 -5.06
C THR A 18 14.30 -0.62 -3.84
N ALA A 19 14.52 -1.94 -3.73
CA ALA A 19 14.09 -2.71 -2.57
C ALA A 19 14.78 -2.20 -1.29
N GLN A 20 16.10 -1.94 -1.34
CA GLN A 20 16.84 -1.42 -0.19
C GLN A 20 16.36 -0.04 0.27
N PHE A 21 16.04 0.87 -0.67
CA PHE A 21 15.49 2.18 -0.31
C PHE A 21 14.13 2.07 0.35
N ARG A 22 13.27 1.19 -0.15
CA ARG A 22 11.95 0.93 0.45
C ARG A 22 12.08 0.36 1.86
N ASP A 23 12.99 -0.58 2.08
CA ASP A 23 13.18 -1.21 3.39
C ASP A 23 13.73 -0.21 4.42
N LYS A 24 14.69 0.65 4.00
CA LYS A 24 15.18 1.77 4.82
C LYS A 24 14.06 2.75 5.15
N PHE A 25 13.24 3.12 4.17
CA PHE A 25 12.09 4.00 4.38
C PHE A 25 11.10 3.37 5.37
N ALA A 26 10.80 2.08 5.21
CA ALA A 26 9.92 1.35 6.12
C ALA A 26 10.43 1.34 7.55
N ALA A 27 11.73 1.09 7.75
CA ALA A 27 12.36 1.13 9.07
C ALA A 27 12.33 2.53 9.70
N ASN A 28 12.67 3.57 8.92
CA ASN A 28 12.75 4.95 9.41
C ASN A 28 11.41 5.52 9.84
N TYR A 29 10.32 5.12 9.17
CA TYR A 29 8.97 5.64 9.42
C TYR A 29 8.06 4.62 10.13
N ASN A 30 8.62 3.49 10.59
CA ASN A 30 7.88 2.41 11.25
C ASN A 30 6.63 1.96 10.44
N LEU A 31 6.79 1.84 9.13
CA LEU A 31 5.71 1.44 8.22
C LEU A 31 5.30 0.00 8.49
N ARG A 32 3.99 -0.22 8.66
CA ARG A 32 3.42 -1.55 8.90
C ARG A 32 2.90 -2.23 7.64
N ALA A 33 2.60 -1.46 6.60
CA ALA A 33 2.05 -1.95 5.34
C ALA A 33 2.33 -0.94 4.21
N ILE A 34 2.30 -1.42 2.97
CA ILE A 34 2.47 -0.62 1.74
C ILE A 34 1.34 -0.99 0.78
N ASP A 35 0.78 0.02 0.11
CA ASP A 35 -0.27 -0.12 -0.90
C ASP A 35 0.02 0.85 -2.06
N ALA A 36 0.00 0.34 -3.28
CA ALA A 36 0.34 1.08 -4.49
C ALA A 36 -0.83 1.86 -5.11
N GLY A 37 -2.01 1.88 -4.47
CA GLY A 37 -3.24 2.41 -5.11
C GLY A 37 -4.03 3.42 -4.30
N PHE A 38 -3.46 4.07 -3.27
CA PHE A 38 -4.23 4.96 -2.38
C PHE A 38 -3.90 6.45 -2.48
N ASP A 39 -2.88 6.83 -3.26
CA ASP A 39 -2.42 8.23 -3.34
C ASP A 39 -3.51 9.20 -3.84
N SER A 40 -4.27 8.80 -4.86
CA SER A 40 -5.36 9.63 -5.38
C SER A 40 -6.48 9.85 -4.37
N VAL A 41 -6.72 8.87 -3.48
CA VAL A 41 -7.72 8.97 -2.41
C VAL A 41 -7.22 9.91 -1.31
N ILE A 42 -5.95 9.81 -0.91
CA ILE A 42 -5.34 10.73 0.06
C ILE A 42 -5.36 12.17 -0.48
N ALA A 43 -5.04 12.36 -1.76
CA ALA A 43 -5.10 13.66 -2.40
C ALA A 43 -6.54 14.24 -2.37
N ALA A 44 -7.55 13.41 -2.62
CA ALA A 44 -8.96 13.82 -2.54
C ALA A 44 -9.39 14.18 -1.11
N VAL A 45 -9.03 13.35 -0.11
CA VAL A 45 -9.31 13.61 1.32
C VAL A 45 -8.72 14.96 1.74
N ASN A 46 -7.45 15.22 1.39
CA ASN A 46 -6.77 16.47 1.69
C ASN A 46 -7.40 17.65 0.93
N GLY A 47 -7.68 17.50 -0.37
CA GLY A 47 -8.26 18.55 -1.20
C GLY A 47 -9.68 18.94 -0.78
N SER A 48 -10.47 17.98 -0.29
CA SER A 48 -11.82 18.20 0.24
C SER A 48 -11.85 18.63 1.71
N ARG A 49 -10.69 18.76 2.38
CA ARG A 49 -10.57 19.11 3.80
C ARG A 49 -11.41 18.20 4.70
N ILE A 50 -11.35 16.90 4.46
CA ILE A 50 -12.01 15.91 5.31
C ILE A 50 -11.13 15.69 6.54
N ASP A 51 -11.54 16.25 7.68
CA ASP A 51 -10.74 16.23 8.93
C ASP A 51 -10.76 14.88 9.65
N SER A 52 -11.79 14.04 9.40
CA SER A 52 -11.96 12.75 10.07
C SER A 52 -12.17 11.63 9.05
N TRP A 53 -11.19 10.74 8.95
CA TRP A 53 -11.22 9.59 8.07
C TRP A 53 -10.45 8.41 8.68
N ALA A 54 -10.75 7.20 8.20
CA ALA A 54 -10.02 5.99 8.54
C ALA A 54 -9.77 5.15 7.29
N LEU A 55 -8.60 4.53 7.20
CA LEU A 55 -8.24 3.60 6.13
C LEU A 55 -8.32 2.16 6.63
N ILE A 56 -9.11 1.34 5.95
CA ILE A 56 -9.26 -0.09 6.24
C ILE A 56 -8.73 -0.86 5.02
N ARG A 57 -7.65 -1.62 5.22
CA ARG A 57 -7.00 -2.44 4.19
C ARG A 57 -6.72 -3.84 4.70
N GLY A 58 -6.83 -4.83 3.82
CA GLY A 58 -6.42 -6.20 4.08
C GLY A 58 -4.98 -6.45 3.62
N ILE A 59 -4.25 -7.26 4.37
CA ILE A 59 -2.89 -7.70 3.99
C ILE A 59 -3.01 -8.87 3.01
N ALA A 60 -2.51 -8.70 1.79
CA ALA A 60 -2.46 -9.76 0.78
C ALA A 60 -1.16 -10.58 0.86
N ASP A 61 -0.05 -9.94 1.24
CA ASP A 61 1.26 -10.57 1.39
C ASP A 61 2.21 -9.68 2.20
N TYR A 62 3.37 -10.24 2.54
CA TYR A 62 4.43 -9.56 3.31
C TYR A 62 5.60 -9.09 2.43
N GLN A 63 5.48 -9.17 1.11
CA GLN A 63 6.46 -8.72 0.13
C GLN A 63 5.96 -7.48 -0.61
N HIS A 64 5.10 -6.69 0.04
CA HIS A 64 4.62 -5.41 -0.46
C HIS A 64 3.94 -5.50 -1.85
N GLY A 65 3.17 -6.57 -2.09
CA GLY A 65 2.49 -6.77 -3.37
C GLY A 65 3.35 -7.42 -4.45
N GLN A 66 4.64 -7.69 -4.18
CA GLN A 66 5.58 -8.25 -5.16
C GLN A 66 5.54 -9.78 -5.20
N SER A 67 4.94 -10.44 -4.21
CA SER A 67 4.84 -11.90 -4.20
C SER A 67 3.90 -12.39 -5.31
N ARG A 68 4.22 -13.53 -5.94
CA ARG A 68 3.27 -14.23 -6.83
C ARG A 68 1.96 -14.59 -6.13
N ALA A 69 2.05 -14.91 -4.84
CA ALA A 69 0.90 -15.25 -4.01
C ALA A 69 -0.05 -14.06 -3.81
N SER A 70 0.46 -12.82 -3.87
CA SER A 70 -0.32 -11.59 -3.68
C SER A 70 -1.58 -11.57 -4.52
N ARG A 71 -1.48 -11.92 -5.81
CA ARG A 71 -2.62 -11.89 -6.74
C ARG A 71 -3.77 -12.79 -6.31
N VAL A 72 -3.46 -13.93 -5.70
CA VAL A 72 -4.46 -14.87 -5.19
C VAL A 72 -5.09 -14.30 -3.91
N TRP A 73 -4.27 -13.74 -3.02
CA TRP A 73 -4.71 -13.26 -1.70
C TRP A 73 -5.38 -11.89 -1.71
N GLN A 74 -5.15 -11.06 -2.73
CA GLN A 74 -5.74 -9.71 -2.84
C GLN A 74 -7.28 -9.73 -2.77
N GLY A 75 -7.93 -10.68 -3.45
CA GLY A 75 -9.39 -10.83 -3.37
C GLY A 75 -9.86 -11.17 -1.95
N TYR A 76 -9.21 -12.14 -1.31
CA TYR A 76 -9.53 -12.55 0.06
C TYR A 76 -9.28 -11.44 1.08
N SER A 77 -8.18 -10.72 0.95
CA SER A 77 -7.83 -9.61 1.84
C SER A 77 -8.80 -8.44 1.68
N GLY A 78 -9.22 -8.15 0.44
CA GLY A 78 -10.25 -7.15 0.13
C GLY A 78 -11.60 -7.48 0.75
N ILE A 79 -12.07 -8.72 0.62
CA ILE A 79 -13.34 -9.16 1.23
C ILE A 79 -13.30 -9.04 2.76
N ARG A 80 -12.17 -9.39 3.40
CA ARG A 80 -11.99 -9.24 4.85
C ARG A 80 -12.06 -7.77 5.29
N ALA A 81 -11.40 -6.88 4.56
CA ALA A 81 -11.47 -5.45 4.81
C ALA A 81 -12.91 -4.93 4.67
N ALA A 82 -13.61 -5.32 3.61
CA ALA A 82 -15.01 -4.94 3.39
C ALA A 82 -15.95 -5.46 4.49
N ALA A 83 -15.75 -6.70 4.96
CA ALA A 83 -16.54 -7.27 6.05
C ALA A 83 -16.32 -6.53 7.37
N LEU A 84 -15.08 -6.14 7.68
CA LEU A 84 -14.76 -5.29 8.83
C LEU A 84 -15.43 -3.92 8.69
N THR A 85 -15.28 -3.27 7.53
CA THR A 85 -15.93 -1.97 7.25
C THR A 85 -17.43 -2.05 7.43
N LYS A 86 -18.10 -3.08 6.91
CA LYS A 86 -19.54 -3.31 7.10
C LYS A 86 -19.89 -3.39 8.58
N THR A 87 -19.11 -4.16 9.35
CA THR A 87 -19.33 -4.33 10.78
C THR A 87 -19.16 -3.01 11.54
N LEU A 88 -18.14 -2.22 11.19
CA LEU A 88 -17.92 -0.91 11.79
C LEU A 88 -19.09 0.03 11.50
N ILE A 89 -19.51 0.15 10.24
CA ILE A 89 -20.63 1.01 9.85
C ILE A 89 -21.91 0.62 10.60
N LEU A 90 -22.23 -0.67 10.69
CA LEU A 90 -23.40 -1.17 11.41
C LEU A 90 -23.34 -0.93 12.94
N ARG A 91 -22.16 -0.61 13.48
CA ARG A 91 -21.95 -0.36 14.91
C ARG A 91 -21.63 1.10 15.21
N LEU A 92 -21.50 1.96 14.21
CA LEU A 92 -21.39 3.38 14.43
C LEU A 92 -22.68 3.86 15.12
N PRO A 93 -22.56 4.72 16.14
CA PRO A 93 -23.74 5.37 16.70
C PRO A 93 -24.51 6.06 15.58
N LEU A 94 -25.83 5.80 15.52
CA LEU A 94 -26.69 6.68 14.74
C LEU A 94 -26.53 8.08 15.36
N SER A 95 -26.39 9.12 14.53
CA SER A 95 -26.40 10.46 15.09
C SER A 95 -27.71 10.61 15.86
N ASN A 96 -27.63 11.02 17.12
CA ASN A 96 -28.81 11.39 17.87
C ASN A 96 -29.39 12.63 17.17
N ALA A 97 -30.28 12.42 16.21
CA ALA A 97 -31.10 13.46 15.61
C ALA A 97 -32.20 13.86 16.60
N ASN A 98 -31.82 14.29 17.80
CA ASN A 98 -32.69 14.86 18.82
C ASN A 98 -31.95 16.06 19.43
N ASN A 99 -32.05 17.20 18.76
CA ASN A 99 -32.02 18.53 19.34
C ASN A 99 -33.27 19.27 18.84
#